data_AF-A0A1Z9X3G3-F1
#
_entry.id   AF-A0A1Z9X3G3-F1
#
_cell.length_a   1.000
_cell.length_b   1.000
_cell.length_c   1.000
_cell.angle_alpha   90.00
_cell.angle_beta   90.00
_cell.angle_gamma   90.00
#
_symmetry.space_group_name_H-M   'P 1'
#
loop_
_entity.id
_entity.type
_entity.pdbx_description
1 polymer ?
#
loop_
_entity_poly.entity_id
_entity_poly.type
_entity_poly.pdbx_seq_one_letter_code
_entity_poly.pdbx_strand_id
1 'polypeptide(L)'
;MVKPYLELKVRNGKIRVFRDSVNEEDLIWHRDKKDRTLIVLEGVGWQLQLDNEEPKDLLEGHSYSIDKMEYHRIIKGTGDLVVRIYE
;
A
#
# COMPACT_ATOMS: atom_id res chain seq x y z
N MET A 1 6.79 8.60 -14.23
CA MET A 1 6.02 8.12 -13.07
C MET A 1 7.03 7.66 -12.04
N VAL A 2 7.11 8.36 -10.90
CA VAL A 2 8.02 8.01 -9.80
C VAL A 2 7.41 6.83 -9.04
N LYS A 3 8.24 5.89 -8.57
CA LYS A 3 7.78 4.83 -7.69
C LYS A 3 7.86 5.35 -6.25
N PRO A 4 6.75 5.50 -5.51
CA PRO A 4 6.76 6.06 -4.15
C PRO A 4 7.31 5.09 -3.09
N TYR A 5 7.86 3.95 -3.51
CA TYR A 5 8.32 2.89 -2.62
C TYR A 5 9.61 2.26 -3.11
N LEU A 6 10.36 1.72 -2.15
CA LEU A 6 11.38 0.71 -2.39
C LEU A 6 10.71 -0.66 -2.48
N GLU A 7 11.20 -1.55 -3.33
CA GLU A 7 10.67 -2.90 -3.47
C GLU A 7 11.78 -3.95 -3.29
N LEU A 8 11.52 -4.94 -2.43
CA LEU A 8 12.37 -6.10 -2.20
C LEU A 8 11.60 -7.36 -2.60
N LYS A 9 12.20 -8.18 -3.47
CA LYS A 9 11.62 -9.49 -3.83
C LYS A 9 11.96 -10.50 -2.74
N VAL A 10 10.94 -11.24 -2.29
CA VAL A 10 11.10 -12.35 -1.34
C VAL A 10 10.54 -13.62 -1.97
N ARG A 11 10.85 -14.79 -1.38
CA ARG A 11 10.51 -16.10 -1.97
C ARG A 11 9.04 -16.22 -2.39
N ASN A 12 8.12 -15.71 -1.56
CA ASN A 12 6.68 -15.76 -1.77
C ASN A 12 6.09 -14.35 -1.62
N GLY A 13 6.39 -13.46 -2.56
CA GLY A 13 5.83 -12.11 -2.62
C GLY A 13 6.88 -11.01 -2.71
N LYS A 14 6.47 -9.80 -2.36
CA LYS A 14 7.32 -8.60 -2.38
C LYS A 14 7.12 -7.82 -1.09
N ILE A 15 8.15 -7.14 -0.60
CA ILE A 15 8.04 -6.14 0.47
C ILE A 15 8.15 -4.77 -0.19
N ARG A 16 7.22 -3.87 0.12
CA ARG A 16 7.32 -2.46 -0.26
C ARG A 16 7.49 -1.61 1.00
N VAL A 17 8.41 -0.64 0.90
CA VAL A 17 8.67 0.34 1.94
C VAL A 17 8.37 1.72 1.37
N PHE A 18 7.35 2.37 1.91
CA PHE A 18 7.05 3.77 1.67
C PHE A 18 7.68 4.56 2.81
N ARG A 19 8.74 5.32 2.50
CA ARG A 19 9.44 6.10 3.54
C ARG A 19 8.58 7.25 4.02
N ASP A 20 8.75 7.66 5.26
CA ASP A 20 8.15 8.87 5.81
C ASP A 20 8.45 10.11 4.95
N SER A 21 9.60 10.15 4.28
CA SER A 21 10.00 11.22 3.37
C SER A 21 9.31 11.17 1.99
N VAL A 22 8.44 10.20 1.71
CA VAL A 22 7.72 10.11 0.42
C VAL A 22 6.82 11.33 0.24
N ASN A 23 6.78 11.87 -0.98
CA ASN A 23 5.87 12.97 -1.29
C ASN A 23 4.44 12.43 -1.43
N GLU A 24 3.47 13.10 -0.80
CA GLU A 24 2.05 12.73 -0.89
C GLU A 24 1.53 12.81 -2.33
N GLU A 25 2.08 13.72 -3.14
CA GLU A 25 1.75 13.85 -4.56
C GLU A 25 2.11 12.61 -5.39
N ASP A 26 3.02 11.76 -4.91
CA ASP A 26 3.38 10.50 -5.55
C ASP A 26 2.44 9.33 -5.12
N LEU A 27 1.61 9.53 -4.09
CA LEU A 27 0.64 8.55 -3.58
C LEU A 27 -0.69 8.61 -4.34
N ILE A 28 -0.58 8.51 -5.66
CA ILE A 28 -1.70 8.65 -6.59
C ILE A 28 -2.58 7.41 -6.65
N TRP A 29 -3.74 7.56 -7.29
CA TRP A 29 -4.61 6.44 -7.61
C TRP A 29 -3.96 5.48 -8.61
N HIS A 30 -4.04 4.20 -8.30
CA HIS A 30 -3.53 3.10 -9.12
C HIS A 30 -4.64 2.10 -9.40
N ARG A 31 -4.47 1.33 -10.47
CA ARG A 31 -5.34 0.21 -10.83
C ARG A 31 -4.50 -0.98 -11.24
N ASP A 32 -4.60 -2.06 -10.48
CA ASP A 32 -3.77 -3.23 -10.69
C ASP A 32 -4.38 -4.21 -11.69
N LYS A 33 -3.53 -4.93 -12.42
CA LYS A 33 -3.96 -5.95 -13.40
C LYS A 33 -4.27 -7.31 -12.78
N LYS A 34 -3.91 -7.49 -11.51
CA LYS A 34 -4.07 -8.71 -10.72
C LYS A 34 -4.61 -8.33 -9.35
N ASP A 35 -5.32 -9.28 -8.75
CA ASP A 35 -5.73 -9.16 -7.35
C ASP A 35 -4.46 -9.13 -6.50
N ARG A 36 -4.52 -8.42 -5.39
CA ARG A 36 -3.42 -8.40 -4.44
C ARG A 36 -3.90 -8.45 -3.02
N THR A 37 -3.10 -9.09 -2.20
CA THR A 37 -3.25 -9.05 -0.74
C THR A 37 -2.04 -8.35 -0.17
N LEU A 38 -2.26 -7.33 0.66
CA LEU A 38 -1.22 -6.66 1.41
C LEU A 38 -1.37 -6.99 2.90
N ILE A 39 -0.25 -7.28 3.55
CA ILE A 39 -0.15 -7.44 5.01
C ILE A 39 0.70 -6.29 5.54
N VAL A 40 0.18 -5.55 6.50
CA VAL A 40 0.90 -4.42 7.12
C VAL A 40 1.91 -5.00 8.12
N LEU A 41 3.19 -4.72 7.90
CA LEU A 41 4.28 -5.12 8.79
C LEU A 41 4.63 -4.01 9.78
N GLU A 42 4.48 -2.75 9.37
CA GLU A 42 4.75 -1.55 10.18
C GLU A 42 4.05 -0.36 9.54
N GLY A 43 3.55 0.57 10.35
CA GLY A 43 3.02 1.86 9.90
C GLY A 43 2.04 2.49 10.88
N VAL A 44 2.05 3.82 11.01
CA VAL A 44 1.17 4.55 11.92
C VAL A 44 0.31 5.55 11.16
N GLY A 45 -1.02 5.42 11.26
CA GLY A 45 -1.98 6.36 10.64
C GLY A 45 -2.05 6.31 9.11
N TRP A 46 -1.41 5.32 8.48
CA TRP A 46 -1.55 5.09 7.05
C TRP A 46 -2.92 4.50 6.75
N GLN A 47 -3.49 4.86 5.60
CA GLN A 47 -4.81 4.37 5.20
C GLN A 47 -4.80 3.85 3.77
N LEU A 48 -5.68 2.90 3.48
CA LEU A 48 -6.01 2.43 2.14
C LEU A 48 -7.37 3.01 1.75
N GLN A 49 -7.44 3.64 0.59
CA GLN A 49 -8.70 4.09 0.02
C GLN A 49 -8.98 3.30 -1.26
N LEU A 50 -10.11 2.61 -1.29
CA LEU A 50 -10.67 1.94 -2.47
C LEU A 50 -11.63 2.89 -3.21
N ASP A 51 -11.92 2.58 -4.46
CA ASP A 51 -12.83 3.38 -5.28
C ASP A 51 -14.22 3.44 -4.66
N ASN A 52 -14.79 4.65 -4.54
CA ASN A 52 -16.09 4.92 -3.89
C ASN A 52 -16.21 4.43 -2.44
N GLU A 53 -15.09 4.20 -1.74
CA GLU A 53 -15.08 3.87 -0.32
C GLU A 53 -14.34 4.93 0.51
N GLU A 54 -14.76 5.03 1.77
CA GLU A 54 -14.03 5.82 2.77
C GLU A 54 -12.65 5.20 3.06
N PRO A 55 -11.61 6.01 3.34
CA PRO A 55 -10.32 5.51 3.77
C PRO A 55 -10.41 4.57 4.98
N LYS A 56 -9.70 3.45 4.91
CA LYS A 56 -9.60 2.46 5.98
C LYS A 56 -8.18 2.43 6.52
N ASP A 57 -8.03 2.44 7.84
CA ASP A 57 -6.71 2.37 8.47
C ASP A 57 -5.99 1.07 8.11
N LEU A 58 -4.70 1.20 7.80
CA LEU A 58 -3.75 0.10 7.61
C LEU A 58 -3.12 -0.22 8.96
N LEU A 59 -3.72 -1.20 9.66
CA LEU A 59 -3.31 -1.62 10.98
C LEU A 59 -2.23 -2.70 10.90
N GLU A 60 -1.18 -2.55 11.71
CA GLU A 60 -0.11 -3.55 11.80
C GLU A 60 -0.67 -4.96 12.07
N GLY A 61 -0.11 -5.96 11.39
CA GLY A 61 -0.52 -7.36 11.47
C GLY A 61 -1.80 -7.71 10.69
N HIS A 62 -2.53 -6.74 10.16
CA HIS A 62 -3.76 -6.98 9.40
C HIS A 62 -3.49 -7.16 7.91
N SER A 63 -4.39 -7.91 7.25
CA SER A 63 -4.37 -8.15 5.82
C SER A 63 -5.53 -7.44 5.12
N TYR A 64 -5.27 -6.85 3.96
CA TYR A 64 -6.25 -6.17 3.12
C TYR A 64 -6.14 -6.72 1.70
N SER A 65 -7.28 -6.94 1.06
CA SER A 65 -7.35 -7.37 -0.33
C SER A 65 -7.79 -6.20 -1.20
N ILE A 66 -7.23 -6.13 -2.39
CA ILE A 66 -7.60 -5.18 -3.44
C ILE A 66 -7.84 -6.01 -4.69
N ASP A 67 -9.02 -5.87 -5.26
CA ASP A 67 -9.39 -6.65 -6.44
C ASP A 67 -8.72 -6.05 -7.69
N LYS A 68 -8.42 -6.91 -8.67
CA LYS A 68 -7.92 -6.43 -9.97
C LYS A 68 -8.91 -5.43 -10.57
N MET A 69 -8.37 -4.47 -11.30
CA MET A 69 -9.14 -3.43 -11.97
C MET A 69 -9.87 -2.46 -11.03
N GLU A 70 -9.71 -2.59 -9.71
CA GLU A 70 -10.19 -1.62 -8.73
C GLU A 70 -9.19 -0.47 -8.57
N TYR A 71 -9.70 0.77 -8.56
CA TYR A 71 -8.88 1.92 -8.24
C TYR A 71 -8.63 1.98 -6.74
N HIS A 72 -7.38 2.23 -6.36
CA HIS A 72 -7.02 2.39 -4.96
C HIS A 72 -5.83 3.35 -4.83
N ARG A 73 -5.68 3.93 -3.65
CA ARG A 73 -4.48 4.67 -3.23
C ARG A 73 -4.20 4.44 -1.76
N ILE A 74 -3.00 4.78 -1.34
CA ILE A 74 -2.70 4.92 0.08
C ILE A 74 -2.70 6.39 0.47
N ILE A 75 -3.12 6.69 1.69
CA ILE A 75 -3.06 8.02 2.28
C ILE A 75 -1.96 8.00 3.34
N LYS A 76 -1.14 9.04 3.30
CA LYS A 76 0.08 9.13 4.11
C LYS A 76 -0.25 9.21 5.59
N GLY A 77 0.40 8.33 6.35
CA GLY A 77 0.46 8.40 7.80
C GLY A 77 1.77 9.03 8.29
N THR A 78 2.14 8.72 9.52
CA THR A 78 3.42 9.12 10.11
C THR A 78 4.39 7.95 10.14
N GLY A 79 5.66 8.20 9.83
CA GLY A 79 6.68 7.16 9.78
C GLY A 79 6.58 6.31 8.53
N ASP A 80 7.48 5.33 8.42
CA ASP A 80 7.53 4.42 7.28
C ASP A 80 6.31 3.48 7.29
N LEU A 81 5.77 3.19 6.10
CA LEU A 81 4.83 2.09 5.90
C LEU A 81 5.57 0.93 5.25
N VAL A 82 5.56 -0.22 5.92
CA VAL A 82 6.13 -1.47 5.42
C VAL A 82 5.00 -2.46 5.19
N VAL A 83 4.85 -2.91 3.94
CA VAL A 83 3.81 -3.88 3.56
C VAL A 83 4.41 -5.06 2.81
N ARG A 84 3.89 -6.26 3.09
CA ARG A 84 4.15 -7.45 2.30
C ARG A 84 3.00 -7.69 1.33
N ILE A 85 3.32 -7.91 0.06
CA ILE A 85 2.35 -8.05 -1.03
C ILE A 85 2.43 -9.43 -1.66
N TYR A 86 1.25 -9.98 -1.97
CA TYR A 86 1.02 -11.20 -2.73
C TYR A 86 0.15 -10.86 -3.95
N GLU A 87 0.49 -11.37 -5.14
CA GLU A 87 -0.14 -11.11 -6.47
C GLU A 87 -0.19 -12.41 -7.30
#